data_AF-A0AA46X1F7-F1
#
_entry.id   AF-A0AA46X1F7-F1
#
_cell.length_a   1.000
_cell.length_b   1.000
_cell.length_c   1.000
_cell.angle_alpha   90.00
_cell.angle_beta   90.00
_cell.angle_gamma   90.00
#
_symmetry.space_group_name_H-M   'P 1'
#
loop_
_entity.id
_entity.type
_entity.pdbx_description
1 polymer ?
#
loop_
_entity_poly.entity_id
_entity_poly.type
_entity_poly.pdbx_seq_one_letter_code
_entity_poly.pdbx_strand_id
1 'polypeptide(L)'
;MGLILQMSGTTVDEIHAARIIFEPACVRIFTERCTDDDLDELRACIEQMRDVTEKDLDSDKAPELWAELTGRFQSAITDRCGNKALSVQAGVLRDIVRTHQRHTLARGARRKGTWPAFRRNLRSYEKLVDIMATGDGTAAEEHWATHLRSIAKILFGQGAGRAPIVDLFG
;
A
#
# COMPACT_ATOMS: atom_id res chain seq x y z
N MET A 1 -6.06 -2.49 18.50
CA MET A 1 -4.63 -2.38 18.10
C MET A 1 -4.27 -0.98 17.65
N GLY A 2 -5.02 -0.33 16.75
CA GLY A 2 -4.77 1.07 16.37
C GLY A 2 -4.72 2.06 17.56
N LEU A 3 -5.58 1.87 18.56
CA LEU A 3 -5.61 2.68 19.80
C LEU A 3 -4.30 2.65 20.61
N ILE A 4 -3.61 1.50 20.71
CA ILE A 4 -2.35 1.41 21.47
C ILE A 4 -1.25 2.20 20.76
N LEU A 5 -1.18 2.08 19.43
CA LEU A 5 -0.24 2.86 18.62
C LEU A 5 -0.56 4.36 18.67
N GLN A 6 -1.84 4.74 18.66
CA GLN A 6 -2.27 6.14 18.82
C GLN A 6 -1.85 6.69 20.19
N MET A 7 -2.11 5.95 21.27
CA MET A 7 -1.75 6.35 22.62
C MET A 7 -0.24 6.40 22.86
N SER A 8 0.54 5.62 22.10
CA SER A 8 2.01 5.58 22.22
C SER A 8 2.72 6.71 21.47
N GLY A 9 1.98 7.61 20.81
CA GLY A 9 2.55 8.69 20.01
C GLY A 9 3.23 8.21 18.72
N THR A 10 2.92 6.99 18.25
CA THR A 10 3.51 6.43 17.04
C THR A 10 3.24 7.34 15.84
N THR A 11 4.25 7.55 15.01
CA THR A 11 4.21 8.42 13.84
C THR A 11 3.92 7.63 12.57
N VAL A 12 3.48 8.34 11.52
CA VAL A 12 3.25 7.72 10.20
C VAL A 12 4.58 7.18 9.63
N ASP A 13 5.71 7.85 9.91
CA ASP A 13 7.06 7.39 9.55
C ASP A 13 7.37 6.01 10.14
N GLU A 14 7.10 5.82 11.43
CA GLU A 14 7.34 4.53 12.11
C GLU A 14 6.45 3.43 11.57
N ILE A 15 5.21 3.74 11.19
CA ILE A 15 4.33 2.77 10.52
C ILE A 15 4.94 2.34 9.18
N HIS A 16 5.41 3.29 8.36
CA HIS A 16 6.05 2.97 7.09
C HIS A 16 7.37 2.21 7.26
N ALA A 17 8.16 2.55 8.28
CA ALA A 17 9.38 1.82 8.62
C ALA A 17 9.08 0.36 8.98
N ALA A 18 8.04 0.12 9.78
CA ALA A 18 7.59 -1.24 10.07
C ALA A 18 7.18 -2.00 8.81
N ARG A 19 6.40 -1.37 7.92
CA ARG A 19 5.97 -1.99 6.65
C ARG A 19 7.15 -2.39 5.76
N ILE A 20 8.19 -1.57 5.68
CA ILE A 20 9.42 -1.86 4.92
C ILE A 20 10.13 -3.12 5.46
N ILE A 21 9.96 -3.46 6.75
CA ILE A 21 10.61 -4.62 7.36
C ILE A 21 9.86 -5.92 7.03
N PHE A 22 8.54 -5.97 7.21
CA PHE A 22 7.81 -7.24 7.12
C PHE A 22 7.07 -7.46 5.79
N GLU A 23 6.61 -6.41 5.09
CA GLU A 23 5.84 -6.61 3.85
C GLU A 23 6.67 -7.25 2.73
N PRO A 24 7.97 -6.94 2.54
CA PRO A 24 8.78 -7.63 1.54
C PRO A 24 8.89 -9.14 1.80
N ALA A 25 9.03 -9.55 3.06
CA ALA A 25 9.04 -10.96 3.43
C ALA A 25 7.69 -11.64 3.12
N CYS A 26 6.56 -10.95 3.34
CA CYS A 26 5.24 -11.45 2.96
C CYS A 26 5.13 -11.63 1.43
N VAL A 27 5.66 -10.68 0.65
CA VAL A 27 5.70 -10.75 -0.82
C VAL A 27 6.50 -11.97 -1.27
N ARG A 28 7.70 -12.20 -0.72
CA ARG A 28 8.50 -13.39 -1.06
C ARG A 28 7.72 -14.68 -0.83
N ILE A 29 7.15 -14.85 0.38
CA ILE A 29 6.44 -16.07 0.74
C ILE A 29 5.21 -16.28 -0.15
N PHE A 30 4.50 -15.20 -0.48
CA PHE A 30 3.39 -15.25 -1.43
C PHE A 30 3.88 -15.70 -2.81
N THR A 31 4.95 -15.10 -3.35
CA THR A 31 5.51 -15.44 -4.66
C THR A 31 5.93 -16.90 -4.76
N GLU A 32 6.53 -17.45 -3.71
CA GLU A 32 6.97 -18.85 -3.68
C GLU A 32 5.80 -19.85 -3.68
N ARG A 33 4.55 -19.39 -3.50
CA ARG A 33 3.38 -20.25 -3.24
C ARG A 33 2.13 -19.88 -4.03
N CYS A 34 2.12 -18.74 -4.72
CA CYS A 34 0.92 -18.22 -5.38
C CYS A 34 0.49 -19.14 -6.53
N THR A 35 -0.82 -19.28 -6.69
CA THR A 35 -1.44 -19.97 -7.81
C THR A 35 -1.74 -19.01 -8.96
N ASP A 36 -2.12 -19.54 -10.12
CA ASP A 36 -2.61 -18.72 -11.23
C ASP A 36 -3.86 -17.91 -10.83
N ASP A 37 -4.77 -18.49 -10.02
CA ASP A 37 -5.94 -17.79 -9.48
C ASP A 37 -5.55 -16.60 -8.58
N ASP A 38 -4.49 -16.75 -7.77
CA ASP A 38 -3.97 -15.67 -6.95
C ASP A 38 -3.44 -14.51 -7.82
N LEU A 39 -2.71 -14.84 -8.89
CA LEU A 39 -2.18 -13.86 -9.83
C LEU A 39 -3.30 -13.15 -10.61
N ASP A 40 -4.34 -13.88 -11.00
CA ASP A 40 -5.50 -13.33 -11.70
C ASP A 40 -6.30 -12.37 -10.81
N GLU A 41 -6.42 -12.65 -9.52
CA GLU A 41 -7.00 -11.71 -8.56
C GLU A 41 -6.19 -10.40 -8.46
N LEU A 42 -4.86 -10.49 -8.42
CA LEU A 42 -3.99 -9.31 -8.39
C LEU A 42 -4.09 -8.50 -9.69
N ARG A 43 -4.14 -9.17 -10.85
CA ARG A 43 -4.34 -8.54 -12.16
C ARG A 43 -5.68 -7.84 -12.24
N ALA A 44 -6.76 -8.46 -11.74
CA ALA A 44 -8.08 -7.84 -11.69
C ALA A 44 -8.11 -6.59 -10.81
N CYS A 45 -7.36 -6.57 -9.70
CA CYS A 45 -7.20 -5.37 -8.88
C CYS A 45 -6.43 -4.26 -9.62
N ILE A 46 -5.37 -4.61 -10.34
CA ILE A 46 -4.57 -3.68 -11.15
C ILE A 46 -5.41 -3.08 -12.28
N GLU A 47 -6.26 -3.87 -12.93
CA GLU A 47 -7.11 -3.37 -14.02
C GLU A 47 -8.17 -2.40 -13.51
N GLN A 48 -8.83 -2.71 -12.39
CA GLN A 48 -9.73 -1.74 -11.72
C GLN A 48 -8.99 -0.47 -11.33
N MET A 49 -7.75 -0.57 -10.85
CA MET A 49 -6.92 0.59 -10.58
C MET A 49 -6.72 1.39 -11.88
N ARG A 50 -6.24 0.76 -12.95
CA ARG A 50 -6.04 1.39 -14.27
C ARG A 50 -7.26 2.19 -14.70
N ASP A 51 -8.44 1.58 -14.65
CA ASP A 51 -9.70 2.22 -15.00
C ASP A 51 -9.93 3.53 -14.22
N VAL A 52 -9.72 3.51 -12.90
CA VAL A 52 -9.83 4.71 -12.06
C VAL A 52 -8.82 5.78 -12.46
N THR A 53 -7.60 5.39 -12.82
CA THR A 53 -6.53 6.32 -13.22
C THR A 53 -6.66 6.86 -14.64
N GLU A 54 -7.36 6.16 -15.54
CA GLU A 54 -7.47 6.55 -16.94
C GLU A 54 -8.83 7.16 -17.28
N LYS A 55 -9.92 6.66 -16.69
CA LYS A 55 -11.30 7.01 -17.07
C LYS A 55 -11.97 7.97 -16.08
N ASP A 56 -11.51 8.00 -14.84
CA ASP A 56 -12.22 8.68 -13.72
C ASP A 56 -11.41 9.83 -13.09
N LEU A 57 -10.49 10.41 -13.88
CA LEU A 57 -9.51 11.42 -13.43
C LEU A 57 -10.13 12.69 -12.80
N ASP A 58 -11.37 13.02 -13.17
CA ASP A 58 -12.09 14.20 -12.69
C ASP A 58 -13.12 13.89 -11.59
N SER A 59 -13.27 12.62 -11.22
CA SER A 59 -14.20 12.22 -10.16
C SER A 59 -13.61 12.46 -8.78
N ASP A 60 -14.38 13.14 -7.93
CA ASP A 60 -14.04 13.40 -6.53
C ASP A 60 -13.85 12.13 -5.69
N LYS A 61 -14.40 11.00 -6.16
CA LYS A 61 -14.33 9.70 -5.47
C LYS A 61 -13.12 8.88 -5.89
N ALA A 62 -12.48 9.23 -7.02
CA ALA A 62 -11.43 8.41 -7.60
C ALA A 62 -10.21 8.19 -6.68
N PRO A 63 -9.75 9.18 -5.87
CA PRO A 63 -8.70 8.94 -4.89
C PRO A 63 -9.06 7.94 -3.79
N GLU A 64 -10.32 7.96 -3.32
CA GLU A 64 -10.78 7.01 -2.29
C GLU A 64 -10.87 5.59 -2.85
N LEU A 65 -11.45 5.44 -4.04
CA LEU A 65 -11.54 4.16 -4.73
C LEU A 65 -10.14 3.59 -5.04
N TRP A 66 -9.20 4.43 -5.47
CA TRP A 66 -7.81 4.02 -5.69
C TRP A 66 -7.14 3.52 -4.40
N ALA A 67 -7.37 4.17 -3.26
CA ALA A 67 -6.85 3.75 -1.97
C ALA A 67 -7.46 2.42 -1.51
N GLU A 68 -8.76 2.21 -1.74
CA GLU A 68 -9.43 0.93 -1.47
C GLU A 68 -8.84 -0.21 -2.29
N LEU A 69 -8.69 -0.02 -3.60
CA LEU A 69 -8.13 -1.02 -4.50
C LEU A 69 -6.67 -1.36 -4.17
N THR A 70 -5.87 -0.35 -3.80
CA THR A 70 -4.51 -0.56 -3.29
C THR A 70 -4.53 -1.43 -2.03
N GLY A 71 -5.47 -1.18 -1.12
CA GLY A 71 -5.63 -1.96 0.10
C GLY A 71 -6.03 -3.42 -0.18
N ARG A 72 -6.91 -3.66 -1.17
CA ARG A 72 -7.29 -5.00 -1.62
C ARG A 72 -6.09 -5.77 -2.20
N PHE A 73 -5.34 -5.13 -3.10
CA PHE A 73 -4.11 -5.70 -3.68
C PHE A 73 -3.11 -6.12 -2.60
N GLN A 74 -2.84 -5.24 -1.63
CA GLN A 74 -1.91 -5.54 -0.54
C GLN A 74 -2.43 -6.65 0.38
N SER A 75 -3.74 -6.68 0.66
CA SER A 75 -4.36 -7.70 1.51
C SER A 75 -4.27 -9.08 0.87
N ALA A 76 -4.55 -9.20 -0.43
CA ALA A 76 -4.46 -10.48 -1.15
C ALA A 76 -3.09 -11.14 -1.00
N ILE A 77 -2.02 -10.34 -0.96
CA ILE A 77 -0.66 -10.80 -0.69
C ILE A 77 -0.47 -11.14 0.80
N THR A 78 -0.73 -10.18 1.69
CA THR A 78 -0.38 -10.33 3.12
C THR A 78 -1.20 -11.39 3.84
N ASP A 79 -2.43 -11.64 3.39
CA ASP A 79 -3.32 -12.63 4.00
C ASP A 79 -2.91 -14.07 3.61
N ARG A 80 -2.13 -14.21 2.54
CA ARG A 80 -1.64 -15.50 2.01
C ARG A 80 -0.15 -15.74 2.27
N CYS A 81 0.52 -14.88 3.06
CA CYS A 81 1.92 -15.09 3.46
C CYS A 81 2.15 -16.25 4.44
N GLY A 82 1.10 -17.00 4.83
CA GLY A 82 1.20 -18.17 5.68
C GLY A 82 1.51 -17.90 7.16
N ASN A 83 1.52 -16.62 7.59
CA ASN A 83 1.70 -16.23 8.98
C ASN A 83 0.57 -15.31 9.44
N LYS A 84 -0.37 -15.87 10.21
CA LYS A 84 -1.55 -15.17 10.71
C LYS A 84 -1.22 -13.92 11.53
N ALA A 85 -0.13 -13.93 12.29
CA ALA A 85 0.29 -12.76 13.06
C ALA A 85 0.75 -11.62 12.15
N LEU A 86 1.51 -11.93 11.09
CA LEU A 86 1.92 -10.94 10.10
C LEU A 86 0.74 -10.39 9.31
N SER A 87 -0.23 -11.24 8.91
CA SER A 87 -1.44 -10.79 8.23
C SER A 87 -2.26 -9.82 9.09
N VAL A 88 -2.47 -10.15 10.37
CA VAL A 88 -3.17 -9.26 11.31
C VAL A 88 -2.42 -7.94 11.51
N GLN A 89 -1.09 -7.99 11.69
CA GLN A 89 -0.27 -6.80 11.85
C GLN A 89 -0.32 -5.92 10.59
N ALA A 90 -0.21 -6.51 9.39
CA ALA A 90 -0.32 -5.81 8.12
C ALA A 90 -1.69 -5.12 7.97
N GLY A 91 -2.76 -5.80 8.37
CA GLY A 91 -4.12 -5.25 8.37
C GLY A 91 -4.26 -4.01 9.25
N VAL A 92 -3.79 -4.07 10.49
CA VAL A 92 -3.82 -2.93 11.43
C VAL A 92 -3.06 -1.74 10.86
N LEU A 93 -1.85 -1.96 10.34
CA LEU A 93 -1.02 -0.88 9.81
C LEU A 93 -1.59 -0.27 8.53
N ARG A 94 -2.15 -1.10 7.65
CA ARG A 94 -2.86 -0.65 6.45
C ARG A 94 -4.09 0.20 6.80
N ASP A 95 -4.86 -0.18 7.81
CA ASP A 95 -6.02 0.60 8.25
C ASP A 95 -5.60 1.99 8.76
N ILE A 96 -4.51 2.09 9.53
CA ILE A 96 -3.95 3.37 9.98
C ILE A 96 -3.54 4.24 8.79
N VAL A 97 -2.81 3.68 7.82
CA VAL A 97 -2.38 4.39 6.61
C VAL A 97 -3.58 4.85 5.78
N ARG A 98 -4.61 4.02 5.63
CA ARG A 98 -5.85 4.38 4.90
C ARG A 98 -6.57 5.54 5.59
N THR A 99 -6.69 5.52 6.91
CA THR A 99 -7.27 6.64 7.67
C THR A 99 -6.46 7.91 7.49
N HIS A 100 -5.12 7.84 7.58
CA HIS A 100 -4.24 8.96 7.30
C HIS A 100 -4.48 9.57 5.91
N GLN A 101 -4.55 8.72 4.88
CA GLN A 101 -4.80 9.14 3.51
C GLN A 101 -6.16 9.81 3.36
N ARG A 102 -7.23 9.26 3.94
CA ARG A 102 -8.57 9.87 3.94
C ARG A 102 -8.58 11.25 4.57
N HIS A 103 -7.97 11.41 5.75
CA HIS A 103 -7.89 12.71 6.42
C HIS A 103 -7.09 13.74 5.60
N THR A 104 -6.00 13.30 4.97
CA THR A 104 -5.18 14.17 4.12
C THR A 104 -5.93 14.60 2.84
N LEU A 105 -6.67 13.68 2.22
CA LEU A 105 -7.49 13.95 1.04
C LEU A 105 -8.69 14.86 1.36
N ALA A 106 -9.36 14.64 2.50
CA ALA A 106 -10.52 15.42 2.94
C ALA A 106 -10.17 16.88 3.28
N ARG A 107 -8.96 17.16 3.77
CA ARG A 107 -8.46 18.52 4.08
C ARG A 107 -8.11 19.38 2.85
N GLY A 108 -8.63 19.04 1.67
CA GLY A 108 -8.50 19.88 0.48
C GLY A 108 -7.20 19.69 -0.31
N ALA A 109 -6.44 18.62 -0.06
CA ALA A 109 -5.38 18.19 -0.96
C ALA A 109 -5.94 17.56 -2.25
N ARG A 110 -6.94 18.19 -2.89
CA ARG A 110 -7.30 17.95 -4.29
C ARG A 110 -6.20 18.52 -5.17
N ARG A 111 -5.02 17.89 -5.15
CA ARG A 111 -3.95 18.27 -6.06
C ARG A 111 -4.16 17.50 -7.35
N LYS A 112 -4.53 18.23 -8.41
CA LYS A 112 -4.41 17.82 -9.82
C LYS A 112 -3.03 17.20 -10.20
N GLY A 113 -2.05 17.17 -9.30
CA GLY A 113 -0.74 16.55 -9.44
C GLY A 113 -0.51 15.20 -8.71
N THR A 114 -1.53 14.55 -8.14
CA THR A 114 -1.39 13.19 -7.55
C THR A 114 -1.42 12.06 -8.58
N TRP A 115 -2.09 12.29 -9.72
CA TRP A 115 -2.25 11.30 -10.78
C TRP A 115 -0.93 10.73 -11.35
N PRO A 116 0.14 11.52 -11.56
CA PRO A 116 1.44 10.96 -11.94
C PRO A 116 2.00 9.95 -10.92
N ALA A 117 1.72 10.13 -9.62
CA ALA A 117 2.13 9.19 -8.58
C ALA A 117 1.30 7.90 -8.64
N PHE A 118 -0.01 7.99 -8.89
CA PHE A 118 -0.87 6.80 -9.05
C PHE A 118 -0.43 5.97 -10.26
N ARG A 119 -0.17 6.60 -11.41
CA ARG A 119 0.37 5.91 -12.59
C ARG A 119 1.73 5.26 -12.32
N ARG A 120 2.59 5.89 -11.51
CA ARG A 120 3.88 5.30 -11.13
C ARG A 120 3.69 4.07 -10.23
N ASN A 121 2.78 4.15 -9.26
CA ASN A 121 2.46 3.02 -8.38
C ASN A 121 1.84 1.87 -9.18
N LEU A 122 0.94 2.17 -10.13
CA LEU A 122 0.34 1.17 -11.02
C LEU A 122 1.39 0.36 -11.76
N ARG A 123 2.34 1.03 -12.43
CA ARG A 123 3.45 0.36 -13.13
C ARG A 123 4.31 -0.48 -12.19
N SER A 124 4.46 -0.04 -10.94
CA SER A 124 5.19 -0.82 -9.95
C SER A 124 4.43 -2.08 -9.54
N TYR A 125 3.11 -2.04 -9.46
CA TYR A 125 2.27 -3.20 -9.15
C TYR A 125 2.21 -4.18 -10.32
N GLU A 126 2.06 -3.70 -11.55
CA GLU A 126 2.17 -4.50 -12.78
C GLU A 126 3.50 -5.26 -12.79
N LYS A 127 4.62 -4.54 -12.61
CA LYS A 127 5.93 -5.16 -12.59
C LYS A 127 6.10 -6.18 -11.46
N LEU A 128 5.48 -5.94 -10.30
CA LEU A 128 5.52 -6.90 -9.20
C LEU A 128 4.83 -8.20 -9.59
N VAL A 129 3.62 -8.13 -10.17
CA VAL A 129 2.87 -9.30 -10.60
C VAL A 129 3.61 -10.06 -11.71
N ASP A 130 4.27 -9.35 -12.63
CA ASP A 130 5.12 -9.98 -13.65
C ASP A 130 6.28 -10.78 -13.04
N ILE A 131 6.91 -10.24 -11.98
CA ILE A 131 7.96 -10.96 -11.24
C ILE A 131 7.35 -12.14 -10.47
N MET A 132 6.19 -11.95 -9.84
CA MET A 132 5.52 -13.03 -9.10
C MET A 132 5.21 -14.23 -10.01
N ALA A 133 4.81 -13.97 -11.26
CA ALA A 133 4.53 -15.00 -12.25
C ALA A 133 5.75 -15.84 -12.64
N THR A 134 6.99 -15.39 -12.35
CA THR A 134 8.20 -16.20 -12.56
C THR A 134 8.54 -17.10 -11.37
N GLY A 135 7.83 -16.94 -10.24
CA GLY A 135 8.14 -17.62 -8.98
C GLY A 135 9.41 -17.11 -8.29
N ASP A 136 10.05 -16.04 -8.78
CA ASP A 136 11.25 -15.48 -8.18
C ASP A 136 10.91 -14.61 -6.96
N GLY A 137 10.79 -15.26 -5.81
CA GLY A 137 10.48 -14.60 -4.55
C GLY A 137 11.54 -13.59 -4.10
N THR A 138 12.81 -13.77 -4.47
CA THR A 138 13.89 -12.83 -4.10
C THR A 138 13.75 -11.54 -4.90
N ALA A 139 13.55 -11.65 -6.22
CA ALA A 139 13.31 -10.48 -7.06
C ALA A 139 12.03 -9.73 -6.65
N ALA A 140 10.97 -10.46 -6.27
CA ALA A 140 9.72 -9.85 -5.81
C ALA A 140 9.91 -9.07 -4.49
N GLU A 141 10.66 -9.65 -3.54
CA GLU A 141 11.02 -9.01 -2.27
C GLU A 141 11.78 -7.70 -2.49
N GLU A 142 12.84 -7.74 -3.30
CA GLU A 142 13.69 -6.59 -3.59
C GLU A 142 12.91 -5.46 -4.28
N HIS A 143 12.07 -5.82 -5.25
CA HIS A 143 11.20 -4.87 -5.95
C HIS A 143 10.22 -4.21 -4.98
N TRP A 144 9.58 -4.98 -4.11
CA TRP A 144 8.62 -4.43 -3.15
C TRP A 144 9.29 -3.56 -2.08
N ALA A 145 10.45 -3.96 -1.56
CA ALA A 145 11.22 -3.14 -0.63
C ALA A 145 11.61 -1.79 -1.25
N THR A 146 12.03 -1.80 -2.51
CA THR A 146 12.37 -0.59 -3.27
C THR A 146 11.14 0.31 -3.47
N HIS A 147 10.00 -0.28 -3.82
CA HIS A 147 8.72 0.42 -3.95
C HIS A 147 8.33 1.14 -2.65
N LEU A 148 8.34 0.44 -1.52
CA LEU A 148 7.97 1.03 -0.22
C LEU A 148 8.91 2.15 0.22
N ARG A 149 10.23 2.01 0.02
CA ARG A 149 11.22 3.07 0.29
C ARG A 149 10.99 4.31 -0.58
N SER A 150 10.65 4.10 -1.85
CA SER A 150 10.33 5.20 -2.78
C SER A 150 9.08 5.96 -2.33
N ILE A 151 8.02 5.23 -1.92
CA ILE A 151 6.81 5.83 -1.36
C ILE A 151 7.14 6.63 -0.09
N ALA A 152 7.89 6.06 0.85
CA ALA A 152 8.26 6.73 2.10
C ALA A 152 9.01 8.05 1.82
N LYS A 153 9.94 8.06 0.86
CA LYS A 153 10.66 9.29 0.47
C LYS A 153 9.75 10.37 -0.11
N ILE A 154 8.72 9.98 -0.87
CA ILE A 154 7.75 10.91 -1.46
C ILE A 154 6.81 11.47 -0.38
N LEU A 155 6.32 10.62 0.52
CA LEU A 155 5.37 11.00 1.56
C LEU A 155 6.00 11.83 2.68
N PHE A 156 7.26 11.53 3.04
CA PHE A 156 7.91 12.08 4.23
C PHE A 156 9.12 12.96 3.93
N GLY A 157 9.33 13.30 2.66
CA GLY A 157 10.29 14.32 2.26
C GLY A 157 10.03 15.62 3.05
N GLN A 158 11.10 16.19 3.60
CA GLN A 158 11.08 17.41 4.42
C GLN A 158 10.28 17.32 5.76
N GLY A 159 10.19 16.14 6.37
CA GLY A 159 9.75 16.00 7.77
C GLY A 159 8.24 15.86 7.97
N ALA A 160 7.48 15.65 6.89
CA ALA A 160 6.02 15.51 6.91
C ALA A 160 5.51 14.24 7.64
N GLY A 161 6.37 13.26 7.94
CA GLY A 161 5.98 12.00 8.59
C GLY A 161 6.01 11.99 10.11
N ARG A 162 6.42 13.10 10.74
CA ARG A 162 6.49 13.25 12.22
C ARG A 162 5.14 13.45 12.90
N ALA A 163 4.05 13.58 12.14
CA ALA A 163 2.71 13.73 12.71
C ALA A 163 2.32 12.44 13.48
N PRO A 164 1.94 12.56 14.76
CA PRO A 164 1.38 11.45 15.51
C PRO A 164 0.14 10.89 14.83
N ILE A 165 -0.01 9.55 14.81
CA ILE A 165 -1.20 8.94 14.20
C ILE A 165 -2.48 9.26 14.99
N VAL A 166 -2.39 9.72 16.26
CA VAL A 166 -3.56 10.13 17.06
C VAL A 166 -4.25 11.37 16.48
N ASP A 167 -3.49 12.28 15.87
CA ASP A 167 -4.01 13.50 15.23
C ASP A 167 -4.82 13.19 13.95
N LEU A 168 -4.89 11.91 13.57
CA LEU A 168 -5.67 11.40 12.44
C LEU A 168 -7.05 10.92 12.85
N PHE A 169 -7.36 10.82 14.15
CA PHE A 169 -8.63 10.31 14.65
C PHE A 169 -9.38 11.34 15.53
N GLY A 170 -8.80 12.53 15.71
CA GLY A 170 -9.39 13.67 16.43
C GLY A 170 -9.92 14.77 15.52
#